data_AF-A0ABD6VWK8-F1
#
_entry.id   AF-A0ABD6VWK8-F1
#
_cell.length_a   1.000
_cell.length_b   1.000
_cell.length_c   1.000
_cell.angle_alpha   90.00
_cell.angle_beta   90.00
_cell.angle_gamma   90.00
#
_symmetry.space_group_name_H-M   'P 1'
#
loop_
_entity.id
_entity.type
_entity.pdbx_description
1 polymer ?
#
loop_
_entity_poly.entity_id
_entity_poly.type
_entity_poly.pdbx_seq_one_letter_code
_entity_poly.pdbx_strand_id
1 'polypeptide(L)'
;MKTTYDEIVKQPCDKLAQTMQDMTYCYNETVVPKKHYKKLLTKQLEEVVAVNMVNAYYKTLAEFNKGNREWFVLAMLCIELGVKPDKASAQELSALQMIASNITGNQASLLNPDIKNAFEGAIKA
;
A
#
# COMPACT_ATOMS: atom_id res chain seq x y z
N MET A 1 2.57 -4.68 39.49
CA MET A 1 3.97 -4.21 39.40
C MET A 1 4.27 -4.03 37.93
N LYS A 2 4.66 -2.83 37.47
CA LYS A 2 5.08 -2.65 36.07
C LYS A 2 6.41 -3.36 35.89
N THR A 3 6.52 -4.19 34.86
CA THR A 3 7.77 -4.89 34.55
C THR A 3 8.62 -4.03 33.61
N THR A 4 9.94 -4.23 33.61
CA THR A 4 10.84 -3.61 32.63
C THR A 4 10.43 -3.94 31.20
N TYR A 5 9.83 -5.13 30.99
CA TYR A 5 9.23 -5.52 29.73
C TYR A 5 8.10 -4.56 29.30
N ASP A 6 7.17 -4.22 30.19
CA ASP A 6 6.04 -3.31 29.90
C ASP A 6 6.49 -1.90 29.50
N GLU A 7 7.67 -1.49 29.96
CA GLU A 7 8.29 -0.21 29.63
C GLU A 7 8.98 -0.25 28.27
N ILE A 8 9.69 -1.34 27.96
CA ILE A 8 10.43 -1.54 26.71
C ILE A 8 9.48 -1.62 25.51
N VAL A 9 8.39 -2.39 25.61
CA VAL A 9 7.45 -2.60 24.49
C VAL A 9 6.72 -1.35 24.02
N LYS A 10 6.75 -0.26 24.81
CA LYS A 10 6.12 1.03 24.48
C LYS A 10 7.10 2.07 23.96
N GLN A 11 8.41 1.75 23.91
CA GLN A 11 9.42 2.70 23.47
C GLN A 11 9.34 2.93 21.95
N PRO A 12 9.43 4.18 21.47
CA PRO A 12 9.67 4.46 20.06
C PRO A 12 10.96 3.79 19.58
N CYS A 13 11.02 3.40 18.30
CA CYS A 13 12.17 2.66 17.73
C CYS A 13 13.53 3.30 18.02
N ASP A 14 13.61 4.64 18.05
CA ASP A 14 14.84 5.35 18.36
C ASP A 14 15.29 5.18 19.83
N LYS A 15 14.34 5.16 20.77
CA LYS A 15 14.62 4.91 22.19
C LYS A 15 14.93 3.44 22.42
N LEU A 16 14.19 2.53 21.79
CA LEU A 16 14.44 1.10 21.86
C LEU A 16 15.84 0.74 21.33
N ALA A 17 16.25 1.33 20.21
CA ALA A 17 17.60 1.13 19.66
C ALA A 17 18.71 1.60 20.62
N GLN A 18 18.47 2.68 21.38
CA GLN A 18 19.41 3.13 22.42
C GLN A 18 19.44 2.16 23.59
N THR A 19 18.28 1.74 24.11
CA THR A 19 18.16 0.74 25.18
C THR A 19 18.90 -0.55 24.82
N MET A 20 18.78 -1.02 23.57
CA MET A 20 19.49 -2.21 23.09
C MET A 20 21.01 -2.02 23.03
N GLN A 21 21.48 -0.85 22.60
CA GLN A 21 22.91 -0.50 22.65
C GLN A 21 23.41 -0.55 24.11
N ASP A 22 22.68 0.08 25.04
CA ASP A 22 23.08 0.16 26.44
C ASP A 22 23.08 -1.23 27.10
N MET A 23 22.07 -2.07 26.82
CA MET A 23 22.02 -3.46 27.28
C MET A 23 23.15 -4.32 26.71
N THR A 24 23.54 -4.07 25.46
CA THR A 24 24.65 -4.79 24.82
C THR A 24 25.99 -4.37 25.41
N TYR A 25 26.14 -3.08 25.75
CA TYR A 25 27.32 -2.59 26.45
C TYR A 25 27.49 -3.24 27.83
N CYS A 26 26.38 -3.48 28.56
CA CYS A 26 26.43 -4.22 29.83
C CYS A 26 26.95 -5.66 29.68
N TYR A 27 26.99 -6.21 28.46
CA TYR A 27 27.61 -7.50 28.16
C TYR A 27 29.04 -7.29 27.65
N ASN A 28 30.03 -7.48 28.52
CA ASN A 28 31.46 -7.40 28.18
C ASN A 28 31.88 -6.10 27.47
N GLU A 29 31.24 -4.97 27.79
CA GLU A 29 31.53 -3.67 27.17
C GLU A 29 31.38 -3.70 25.64
N THR A 30 30.54 -4.59 25.11
CA THR A 30 30.37 -4.77 23.67
C THR A 30 29.71 -3.55 23.07
N VAL A 31 30.39 -2.89 22.12
CA VAL A 31 29.88 -1.70 21.45
C VAL A 31 29.22 -2.07 20.12
N VAL A 32 27.90 -2.09 20.09
CA VAL A 32 27.11 -2.15 18.85
C VAL A 32 26.42 -0.81 18.64
N PRO A 33 26.69 -0.08 17.53
CA PRO A 33 26.12 1.25 17.34
C PRO A 33 24.59 1.24 17.25
N LYS A 34 23.93 2.21 17.89
CA LYS A 34 22.46 2.46 17.77
C LYS A 34 21.93 2.38 16.35
N LYS A 35 22.70 2.87 15.37
CA LYS A 35 22.33 2.84 13.94
C LYS A 35 22.07 1.42 13.43
N HIS A 36 22.81 0.42 13.91
CA HIS A 36 22.61 -0.99 13.57
C HIS A 36 21.24 -1.48 14.05
N TYR A 37 20.94 -1.31 15.34
CA TYR A 37 19.66 -1.71 15.92
C TYR A 37 18.48 -0.96 15.30
N LYS A 38 18.61 0.36 15.13
CA LYS A 38 17.57 1.17 14.50
C LYS A 38 17.22 0.65 13.11
N LYS A 39 18.22 0.29 12.29
CA LYS A 39 18.01 -0.29 10.95
C LYS A 39 17.23 -1.60 11.00
N LEU A 40 17.53 -2.49 11.96
CA LEU A 40 16.82 -3.76 12.11
C LEU A 40 15.37 -3.55 12.56
N LEU A 41 15.16 -2.67 13.54
CA LEU A 41 13.84 -2.36 14.09
C LEU A 41 12.93 -1.65 13.07
N THR A 42 13.49 -0.79 12.21
CA THR A 42 12.70 -0.08 11.19
C THR A 42 12.41 -0.91 9.95
N LYS A 43 13.23 -1.93 9.63
CA LYS A 43 13.04 -2.76 8.43
C LYS A 43 11.67 -3.45 8.39
N GLN A 44 11.26 -4.08 9.48
CA GLN A 44 9.93 -4.70 9.57
C GLN A 44 8.80 -3.66 9.57
N LEU A 45 9.07 -2.46 10.10
CA LEU A 45 8.09 -1.38 10.13
C LEU A 45 7.78 -0.87 8.72
N GLU A 46 8.77 -0.74 7.85
CA GLU A 46 8.59 -0.28 6.47
C GLU A 46 7.72 -1.23 5.64
N GLU A 47 7.95 -2.54 5.74
CA GLU A 47 7.14 -3.57 5.05
C GLU A 47 5.69 -3.58 5.56
N VAL A 48 5.49 -3.47 6.88
CA VAL A 48 4.15 -3.42 7.49
C VAL A 48 3.42 -2.11 7.13
N VAL A 49 4.14 -0.97 7.09
CA VAL A 49 3.56 0.31 6.69
C VAL A 49 3.13 0.30 5.22
N ALA A 50 3.95 -0.28 4.32
CA ALA A 50 3.60 -0.38 2.90
C ALA A 50 2.28 -1.15 2.70
N VAL A 51 2.13 -2.31 3.34
CA VAL A 51 0.89 -3.10 3.28
C VAL A 51 -0.29 -2.34 3.89
N ASN A 52 -0.11 -1.68 5.04
CA ASN A 52 -1.17 -0.92 5.69
C ASN A 52 -1.66 0.26 4.84
N MET A 53 -0.74 0.96 4.16
CA MET A 53 -1.09 2.05 3.25
C MET A 53 -1.88 1.52 2.04
N VAL A 54 -1.42 0.46 1.39
CA VAL A 54 -2.16 -0.19 0.29
C VAL A 54 -3.55 -0.62 0.74
N ASN A 55 -3.68 -1.16 1.95
CA ASN A 55 -4.96 -1.59 2.50
C ASN A 55 -5.91 -0.40 2.77
N ALA A 56 -5.37 0.76 3.16
CA ALA A 56 -6.15 1.99 3.29
C ALA A 56 -6.68 2.46 1.92
N TYR A 57 -5.83 2.53 0.90
CA TYR A 57 -6.25 2.84 -0.47
C TYR A 57 -7.30 1.86 -0.98
N TYR A 58 -7.08 0.56 -0.78
CA TYR A 58 -8.01 -0.49 -1.19
C TYR A 58 -9.40 -0.28 -0.58
N LYS A 59 -9.49 -0.01 0.73
CA LYS A 59 -10.79 0.20 1.39
C LYS A 59 -11.55 1.38 0.78
N THR A 60 -10.88 2.51 0.58
CA THR A 60 -11.49 3.69 -0.04
C THR A 60 -11.94 3.41 -1.48
N LEU A 61 -11.08 2.80 -2.30
CA LEU A 61 -11.42 2.45 -3.68
C LEU A 61 -12.54 1.41 -3.76
N ALA A 62 -12.56 0.45 -2.84
CA ALA A 62 -13.62 -0.56 -2.75
C ALA A 62 -14.98 0.06 -2.38
N GLU A 63 -15.00 1.09 -1.52
CA GLU A 63 -16.22 1.85 -1.22
C GLU A 63 -16.75 2.60 -2.46
N PHE A 64 -15.88 3.29 -3.20
CA PHE A 64 -16.27 3.94 -4.46
C PHE A 64 -16.81 2.95 -5.48
N ASN A 65 -16.14 1.81 -5.63
CA ASN A 65 -16.53 0.76 -6.55
C ASN A 65 -17.89 0.13 -6.20
N LYS A 66 -18.22 0.02 -4.90
CA LYS A 66 -19.54 -0.44 -4.43
C LYS A 66 -20.63 0.60 -4.65
N GLY A 67 -20.32 1.89 -4.46
CA GLY A 67 -21.29 2.97 -4.59
C GLY A 67 -21.75 3.17 -6.03
N ASN A 68 -20.83 3.44 -6.95
CA ASN A 68 -21.13 3.56 -8.37
C ASN A 68 -19.99 2.97 -9.20
N ARG A 69 -20.20 1.73 -9.67
CA ARG A 69 -19.23 0.97 -10.45
C ARG A 69 -18.83 1.69 -11.74
N GLU A 70 -19.77 2.34 -12.43
CA GLU A 70 -19.50 3.01 -13.70
C GLU A 70 -18.64 4.26 -13.51
N TRP A 71 -18.95 5.09 -12.52
CA TRP A 71 -18.13 6.25 -12.20
C TRP A 71 -16.75 5.86 -11.70
N PHE A 72 -16.65 4.78 -10.93
CA PHE A 72 -15.37 4.24 -10.51
C PHE A 72 -14.52 3.80 -11.72
N VAL A 73 -15.10 3.05 -12.66
CA VAL A 73 -14.39 2.63 -13.89
C VAL A 73 -13.98 3.84 -14.73
N LEU A 74 -14.89 4.79 -14.94
CA LEU A 74 -14.60 6.01 -15.70
C LEU A 74 -13.45 6.80 -15.07
N ALA A 75 -13.46 6.98 -13.75
CA ALA A 75 -12.38 7.66 -13.02
C ALA A 75 -11.04 6.93 -13.17
N MET A 76 -11.02 5.59 -13.06
CA MET A 76 -9.82 4.78 -13.31
C MET A 76 -9.28 4.98 -14.72
N LEU A 77 -10.15 4.94 -15.74
CA LEU A 77 -9.74 5.15 -17.14
C LEU A 77 -9.17 6.55 -17.37
N CYS A 78 -9.80 7.58 -16.80
CA CYS A 78 -9.31 8.97 -16.86
C CYS A 78 -7.90 9.10 -16.26
N ILE A 79 -7.64 8.45 -15.13
CA ILE A 79 -6.32 8.47 -14.47
C ILE A 79 -5.27 7.77 -15.34
N GLU A 80 -5.53 6.54 -15.78
CA GLU A 80 -4.56 5.74 -16.55
C GLU A 80 -4.24 6.33 -17.93
N LEU A 81 -5.21 7.02 -18.55
CA LEU A 81 -5.03 7.67 -19.85
C LEU A 81 -4.55 9.13 -19.73
N GLY A 82 -4.37 9.65 -18.51
CA GLY A 82 -3.96 11.03 -18.28
C GLY A 82 -5.02 12.08 -18.69
N VAL A 83 -6.28 11.66 -18.83
CA VAL A 83 -7.39 12.52 -19.25
C VAL A 83 -8.04 13.15 -18.04
N LYS A 84 -8.01 14.49 -17.97
CA LYS A 84 -8.66 15.25 -16.89
C LYS A 84 -10.11 15.54 -17.26
N PRO A 85 -11.13 15.06 -16.52
CA PRO A 85 -12.52 15.20 -16.93
C PRO A 85 -12.98 16.65 -17.14
N ASP A 86 -12.42 17.60 -16.38
CA ASP A 86 -12.72 19.04 -16.48
C ASP A 86 -12.08 19.72 -17.70
N LYS A 87 -11.13 19.06 -18.36
CA LYS A 87 -10.38 19.59 -19.51
C LYS A 87 -10.52 18.75 -20.78
N ALA A 88 -11.13 17.58 -20.66
CA ALA A 88 -11.31 16.64 -21.75
C ALA A 88 -12.33 17.20 -22.77
N SER A 89 -12.10 16.89 -24.04
CA SER A 89 -13.09 17.16 -25.08
C SER A 89 -14.34 16.30 -24.89
N ALA A 90 -15.47 16.76 -25.45
CA ALA A 90 -16.71 15.99 -25.43
C ALA A 90 -16.56 14.60 -26.08
N GLN A 91 -15.72 14.50 -27.11
CA GLN A 91 -15.44 13.23 -27.79
C GLN A 91 -14.66 12.26 -26.90
N GLU A 92 -13.62 12.73 -26.21
CA GLU A 92 -12.86 11.91 -25.26
C GLU A 92 -13.74 11.43 -24.11
N LEU A 93 -14.54 12.33 -23.51
CA LEU A 93 -15.45 11.96 -22.43
C LEU A 93 -16.49 10.93 -22.88
N SER A 94 -17.09 11.11 -24.06
CA SER A 94 -18.08 10.17 -24.59
C SER A 94 -17.48 8.81 -24.88
N ALA A 95 -16.26 8.76 -25.43
CA ALA A 95 -15.55 7.50 -25.67
C ALA A 95 -15.25 6.76 -24.36
N LEU A 96 -14.75 7.47 -23.34
CA LEU A 96 -14.45 6.88 -22.03
C LEU A 96 -15.70 6.40 -21.30
N GLN A 97 -16.82 7.15 -21.40
CA GLN A 97 -18.11 6.73 -20.87
C GLN A 97 -18.58 5.43 -21.52
N MET A 98 -18.54 5.35 -22.86
CA MET A 98 -18.92 4.13 -23.58
C MET A 98 -18.07 2.93 -23.17
N ILE A 99 -16.76 3.10 -23.03
CA ILE A 99 -15.86 2.03 -22.58
C ILE A 99 -16.21 1.62 -21.14
N ALA A 100 -16.45 2.58 -20.25
CA ALA A 100 -16.85 2.31 -18.87
C ALA A 100 -18.17 1.51 -18.81
N SER A 101 -19.19 1.91 -19.59
CA SER A 101 -20.47 1.19 -19.67
C SER A 101 -20.30 -0.24 -20.20
N ASN A 102 -19.43 -0.46 -21.20
CA ASN A 102 -19.15 -1.81 -21.72
C ASN A 102 -18.49 -2.70 -20.65
N ILE A 103 -17.57 -2.14 -19.86
CA ILE A 103 -16.91 -2.85 -18.76
C ILE A 103 -17.91 -3.17 -17.64
N THR A 104 -18.77 -2.23 -17.25
CA THR A 104 -19.77 -2.46 -16.19
C THR A 104 -20.86 -3.43 -16.63
N GLY A 105 -21.21 -3.44 -17.92
CA GLY A 105 -22.10 -4.42 -18.54
C GLY A 105 -21.49 -5.81 -18.76
N ASN A 106 -20.27 -6.05 -18.26
CA ASN A 106 -19.50 -7.30 -18.45
C ASN A 106 -19.23 -7.66 -19.93
N GLN A 107 -19.28 -6.68 -20.83
CA GLN A 107 -18.95 -6.88 -22.24
C GLN A 107 -17.43 -6.78 -22.49
N ALA A 108 -16.67 -6.22 -21.54
CA ALA A 108 -15.22 -6.14 -21.57
C ALA A 108 -14.63 -6.29 -20.16
N SER A 109 -13.41 -6.81 -20.06
CA SER A 109 -12.64 -6.84 -18.81
C SER A 109 -11.98 -5.49 -18.55
N LEU A 110 -12.06 -4.99 -17.30
CA LEU A 110 -11.28 -3.83 -16.87
C LEU A 110 -9.78 -4.14 -16.84
N LEU A 111 -9.42 -5.33 -16.39
CA LEU A 111 -8.02 -5.74 -16.26
C LEU A 111 -7.51 -6.28 -17.59
N ASN A 112 -6.33 -5.82 -17.99
CA ASN A 112 -5.63 -6.36 -19.16
C ASN A 112 -5.36 -7.87 -18.97
N PRO A 113 -5.64 -8.73 -19.97
CA PRO A 113 -5.44 -10.17 -19.87
C PRO A 113 -4.00 -10.59 -19.54
N ASP A 114 -2.99 -9.90 -20.05
CA ASP A 114 -1.58 -10.22 -19.81
C ASP A 114 -1.20 -10.02 -18.34
N ILE A 115 -1.73 -8.96 -17.71
CA ILE A 115 -1.54 -8.71 -16.27
C ILE A 115 -2.21 -9.82 -15.47
N LYS A 116 -3.43 -10.22 -15.85
CA LYS A 116 -4.15 -11.31 -15.20
C LYS A 116 -3.38 -12.64 -15.31
N ASN A 117 -2.88 -12.95 -16.50
CA ASN A 117 -2.12 -14.16 -16.77
C ASN A 117 -0.80 -14.19 -16.00
N ALA A 118 -0.10 -13.05 -15.89
CA ALA A 118 1.13 -12.95 -15.10
C ALA A 118 0.88 -13.25 -13.61
N PHE A 119 -0.21 -12.72 -13.05
CA PHE A 119 -0.61 -13.00 -11.67
C PHE A 119 -0.95 -14.48 -11.46
N GLU A 120 -1.76 -15.07 -12.34
CA GLU A 120 -2.14 -16.49 -12.25
C GLU A 120 -0.93 -17.42 -12.41
N GLY A 121 0.03 -17.05 -13.26
CA GLY A 121 1.28 -17.78 -13.42
C GLY A 121 2.16 -17.75 -12.17
N ALA A 122 2.25 -16.58 -11.50
CA ALA A 122 3.08 -16.41 -10.31
C ALA A 122 2.59 -17.18 -9.07
N ILE A 123 1.28 -17.44 -8.95
CA ILE A 123 0.68 -18.16 -7.80
C ILE A 123 0.66 -19.68 -8.02
N LYS A 124 0.69 -20.14 -9.28
CA LYS A 124 0.72 -21.57 -9.61
C LYS A 124 2.14 -22.17 -9.60
N ALA A 125 3.18 -21.33 -9.50
CA ALA A 125 4.58 -21.72 -9.39
C ALA A 125 4.98 -21.96 -7.94
#